data_AF-A0A1V8TCR2-F1
#
_entry.id   AF-A0A1V8TCR2-F1
#
_cell.length_a   1.000
_cell.length_b   1.000
_cell.length_c   1.000
_cell.angle_alpha   90.00
_cell.angle_beta   90.00
_cell.angle_gamma   90.00
#
_symmetry.space_group_name_H-M   'P 1'
#
loop_
_entity.id
_entity.type
_entity.pdbx_description
1 polymer ?
#
loop_
_entity_poly.entity_id
_entity_poly.type
_entity_poly.pdbx_seq_one_letter_code
_entity_poly.pdbx_strand_id
1 'polypeptide(L)'
;MSTPGFNPTAIAQLISSLLPVFFAGTIFGYNYIFIPPLLLHTDDRTLVLQWLSAYQFGARYVRPLAATSTLSSAYLLFSTLTSTGSDTTIQISYLIGFLSLPMLLAYTLLIMEPGVNGALKYKAKLLVGEKVRFQGRAKIGEEHETASEASKKWAEGTGARDLLAVWKRDNDLRMVVSLIEGLASVVGSLRWASSTQ
;
A
#
# COMPACT_ATOMS: atom_id res chain seq x y z
N MET A 1 6.46 -31.49 -29.62
CA MET A 1 6.70 -30.33 -28.74
C MET A 1 5.43 -30.08 -27.96
N SER A 2 5.40 -30.41 -26.68
CA SER A 2 4.31 -30.07 -25.77
C SER A 2 4.37 -28.57 -25.51
N THR A 3 3.28 -27.84 -25.77
CA THR A 3 3.10 -26.49 -25.25
C THR A 3 3.25 -26.53 -23.74
N PRO A 4 4.03 -25.63 -23.11
CA PRO A 4 4.09 -25.57 -21.66
C PRO A 4 2.67 -25.32 -21.16
N GLY A 5 2.12 -26.28 -20.42
CA GLY A 5 0.81 -26.17 -19.82
C GLY A 5 0.75 -24.97 -18.87
N PHE A 6 -0.40 -24.33 -18.79
CA PHE A 6 -0.65 -23.26 -17.83
C PHE A 6 -0.40 -23.76 -16.41
N ASN A 7 0.57 -23.16 -15.70
CA ASN A 7 0.86 -23.48 -14.31
C ASN A 7 0.34 -22.35 -13.39
N PRO A 8 -0.87 -22.49 -12.81
CA PRO A 8 -1.46 -21.47 -11.95
C PRO A 8 -0.61 -21.17 -10.71
N THR A 9 0.09 -22.18 -10.17
CA THR A 9 0.99 -22.01 -9.01
C THR A 9 2.15 -21.08 -9.33
N ALA A 10 2.81 -21.26 -10.47
CA ALA A 10 3.93 -20.41 -10.87
C ALA A 10 3.49 -18.95 -11.08
N ILE A 11 2.29 -18.73 -11.65
CA ILE A 11 1.73 -17.39 -11.84
C ILE A 11 1.40 -16.76 -10.48
N ALA A 12 0.75 -17.51 -9.59
CA ALA A 12 0.43 -17.02 -8.26
C ALA A 12 1.70 -16.67 -7.45
N GLN A 13 2.75 -17.49 -7.53
CA GLN A 13 4.05 -17.23 -6.90
C GLN A 13 4.69 -15.95 -7.41
N LEU A 14 4.66 -15.73 -8.73
CA LEU A 14 5.16 -14.50 -9.34
C LEU A 14 4.37 -13.28 -8.85
N ILE A 15 3.04 -13.34 -8.87
CA ILE A 15 2.17 -12.23 -8.47
C ILE A 15 2.35 -11.90 -6.98
N SER A 16 2.31 -12.92 -6.12
CA SER A 16 2.44 -12.81 -4.65
C SER A 16 3.81 -12.27 -4.23
N SER A 17 4.84 -12.42 -5.07
CA SER A 17 6.18 -11.89 -4.82
C SER A 17 6.37 -10.49 -5.41
N LEU A 18 5.98 -10.29 -6.67
CA LEU A 18 6.29 -9.08 -7.43
C LEU A 18 5.47 -7.87 -7.00
N LEU A 19 4.16 -8.05 -6.79
CA LEU A 19 3.26 -6.92 -6.52
C LEU A 19 3.54 -6.21 -5.19
N PRO A 20 3.81 -6.92 -4.07
CA PRO A 20 4.18 -6.26 -2.82
C PRO A 20 5.50 -5.52 -2.90
N VAL A 21 6.50 -6.07 -3.62
CA VAL A 21 7.79 -5.41 -3.87
C VAL A 21 7.60 -4.16 -4.73
N PHE A 22 6.79 -4.25 -5.79
CA PHE A 22 6.46 -3.09 -6.63
C PHE A 22 5.76 -1.99 -5.81
N PHE A 23 4.84 -2.36 -4.93
CA PHE A 23 4.16 -1.42 -4.04
C PHE A 23 5.14 -0.78 -3.03
N ALA A 24 6.03 -1.56 -2.41
CA ALA A 24 7.08 -1.06 -1.54
C ALA A 24 8.01 -0.08 -2.28
N GLY A 25 8.46 -0.43 -3.49
CA GLY A 25 9.30 0.44 -4.32
C GLY A 25 8.60 1.74 -4.72
N THR A 26 7.29 1.69 -4.95
CA THR A 26 6.49 2.89 -5.22
C THR A 26 6.46 3.82 -4.01
N ILE A 27 6.23 3.26 -2.81
CA ILE A 27 6.27 4.05 -1.57
C ILE A 27 7.67 4.63 -1.33
N PHE A 28 8.72 3.85 -1.54
CA PHE A 28 10.10 4.31 -1.46
C PHE A 28 10.34 5.52 -2.37
N GLY A 29 9.91 5.43 -3.64
CA GLY A 29 9.99 6.53 -4.60
C GLY A 29 9.29 7.80 -4.10
N TYR A 30 8.07 7.67 -3.55
CA TYR A 30 7.39 8.82 -2.95
C TYR A 30 8.17 9.40 -1.77
N ASN A 31 8.52 8.57 -0.80
CA ASN A 31 9.06 9.02 0.49
C ASN A 31 10.49 9.54 0.42
N TYR A 32 11.33 8.99 -0.46
CA TYR A 32 12.77 9.26 -0.47
C TYR A 32 13.27 9.96 -1.73
N ILE A 33 12.49 9.94 -2.81
CA ILE A 33 12.87 10.61 -4.07
C ILE A 33 11.98 11.84 -4.30
N PHE A 34 10.66 11.71 -4.11
CA PHE A 34 9.71 12.76 -4.47
C PHE A 34 9.46 13.77 -3.34
N ILE A 35 9.13 13.33 -2.13
CA ILE A 35 8.75 14.22 -1.02
C ILE A 35 9.90 15.12 -0.53
N PRO A 36 11.15 14.64 -0.35
CA PRO A 36 12.23 15.48 0.18
C PRO A 36 12.48 16.79 -0.59
N PRO A 37 12.61 16.80 -1.93
CA PRO A 37 12.80 18.06 -2.66
C PRO A 37 11.58 18.98 -2.57
N LEU A 38 10.35 18.43 -2.45
CA LEU A 38 9.17 19.27 -2.23
C LEU A 38 9.19 19.95 -0.86
N LEU A 39 9.59 19.24 0.19
CA LEU A 39 9.70 19.85 1.52
C LEU A 39 10.70 21.01 1.56
N LEU A 40 11.76 20.95 0.74
CA LEU A 40 12.83 21.94 0.68
C LEU A 40 12.54 23.13 -0.24
N HIS A 41 11.79 22.93 -1.32
CA HIS A 41 11.74 23.90 -2.42
C HIS A 41 10.34 24.39 -2.80
N THR A 42 9.27 23.91 -2.18
CA THR A 42 7.90 24.41 -2.43
C THR A 42 7.25 25.03 -1.19
N ASP A 43 6.36 25.99 -1.45
CA ASP A 43 5.47 26.56 -0.44
C ASP A 43 4.39 25.55 -0.02
N ASP A 44 3.77 25.76 1.15
CA ASP A 44 2.82 24.82 1.74
C ASP A 44 1.61 24.56 0.84
N ARG A 45 1.15 25.55 0.07
CA ARG A 45 0.00 25.41 -0.81
C ARG A 45 0.32 24.48 -1.98
N THR A 46 1.47 24.68 -2.62
CA THR A 46 1.94 23.80 -3.69
C THR A 46 2.21 22.39 -3.17
N LEU A 47 2.85 22.29 -2.01
CA LEU A 47 3.18 21.03 -1.36
C LEU A 47 1.95 20.15 -1.10
N VAL A 48 0.90 20.69 -0.49
CA VAL A 48 -0.33 19.91 -0.21
C VAL A 48 -1.08 19.51 -1.48
N LEU A 49 -1.03 20.32 -2.53
CA LEU A 49 -1.66 19.99 -3.81
C LEU A 49 -0.93 18.87 -4.55
N GLN A 50 0.40 18.92 -4.57
CA GLN A 50 1.22 17.87 -5.16
C GLN A 50 1.05 16.55 -4.40
N TRP A 51 1.06 16.59 -3.07
CA TRP A 51 0.73 15.42 -2.25
C TRP A 51 -0.67 14.89 -2.55
N LEU A 52 -1.68 15.75 -2.60
CA LEU A 52 -3.06 15.32 -2.82
C LEU A 52 -3.24 14.65 -4.20
N SER A 53 -2.58 15.20 -5.23
CA SER A 53 -2.57 14.62 -6.56
C SER A 53 -1.92 13.24 -6.57
N ALA A 54 -0.74 13.10 -5.96
CA ALA A 54 -0.05 11.83 -5.81
C ALA A 54 -0.88 10.80 -5.02
N TYR A 55 -1.53 11.25 -3.93
CA TYR A 55 -2.38 10.43 -3.09
C TYR A 55 -3.57 9.84 -3.86
N GLN A 56 -4.29 10.70 -4.61
CA GLN A 56 -5.44 10.29 -5.43
C GLN A 56 -5.02 9.38 -6.59
N PHE A 57 -3.84 9.60 -7.15
CA PHE A 57 -3.28 8.69 -8.15
C PHE A 57 -2.99 7.31 -7.56
N GLY A 58 -2.35 7.27 -6.39
CA GLY A 58 -2.07 6.07 -5.60
C GLY A 58 -3.29 5.17 -5.44
N ALA A 59 -4.40 5.75 -5.01
CA ALA A 59 -5.61 5.01 -4.67
C ALA A 59 -6.19 4.20 -5.86
N ARG A 60 -5.95 4.62 -7.10
CA ARG A 60 -6.49 3.97 -8.32
C ARG A 60 -5.90 2.59 -8.60
N TYR A 61 -4.61 2.38 -8.30
CA TYR A 61 -3.92 1.13 -8.61
C TYR A 61 -3.62 0.28 -7.38
N VAL A 62 -3.58 0.87 -6.17
CA VAL A 62 -3.27 0.11 -4.95
C VAL A 62 -4.33 -0.93 -4.63
N ARG A 63 -5.62 -0.62 -4.82
CA ARG A 63 -6.72 -1.58 -4.56
C ARG A 63 -6.64 -2.83 -5.45
N PRO A 64 -6.57 -2.74 -6.80
CA PRO A 64 -6.44 -3.92 -7.63
C PRO A 64 -5.13 -4.67 -7.36
N LEU A 65 -4.01 -3.95 -7.15
CA LEU A 65 -2.73 -4.58 -6.78
C LEU A 65 -2.88 -5.42 -5.51
N ALA A 66 -3.43 -4.83 -4.45
CA ALA A 66 -3.58 -5.49 -3.17
C ALA A 66 -4.52 -6.69 -3.23
N ALA A 67 -5.64 -6.58 -3.95
CA ALA A 67 -6.56 -7.69 -4.16
C ALA A 67 -5.87 -8.84 -4.91
N THR A 68 -5.17 -8.56 -6.01
CA THR A 68 -4.51 -9.57 -6.83
C THR A 68 -3.36 -10.27 -6.10
N SER A 69 -2.55 -9.54 -5.32
CA SER A 69 -1.52 -10.16 -4.45
C SER A 69 -2.17 -11.03 -3.37
N THR A 70 -3.16 -10.51 -2.64
CA THR A 70 -3.84 -11.22 -1.55
C THR A 70 -4.45 -12.53 -2.03
N LEU A 71 -5.17 -12.50 -3.17
CA LEU A 71 -5.80 -13.69 -3.73
C LEU A 71 -4.76 -14.73 -4.19
N SER A 72 -3.62 -14.28 -4.72
CA SER A 72 -2.53 -15.16 -5.10
C SER A 72 -1.88 -15.83 -3.88
N SER A 73 -1.61 -15.05 -2.83
CA SER A 73 -1.10 -15.59 -1.56
C SER A 73 -2.11 -16.54 -0.89
N ALA A 74 -3.41 -16.22 -0.94
CA ALA A 74 -4.47 -17.07 -0.42
C ALA A 74 -4.53 -18.41 -1.16
N TYR A 75 -4.45 -18.38 -2.49
CA TYR A 75 -4.40 -19.59 -3.32
C TYR A 75 -3.19 -20.46 -2.94
N LEU A 76 -1.99 -19.88 -2.86
CA LEU A 76 -0.77 -20.61 -2.52
C LEU A 76 -0.82 -21.19 -1.10
N LEU A 77 -1.32 -20.43 -0.14
CA LEU A 77 -1.54 -20.89 1.23
C LEU A 77 -2.51 -22.08 1.24
N PHE A 78 -3.66 -21.96 0.57
CA PHE A 78 -4.63 -23.04 0.48
C PHE A 78 -4.03 -24.30 -0.14
N SER A 79 -3.24 -24.16 -1.21
CA SER A 79 -2.54 -25.29 -1.84
C SER A 79 -1.52 -25.95 -0.91
N THR A 80 -0.79 -25.18 -0.09
CA THR A 80 0.11 -25.77 0.92
C THR A 80 -0.63 -26.50 2.03
N LEU A 81 -1.73 -25.95 2.53
CA LEU A 81 -2.47 -26.51 3.66
C LEU A 81 -3.19 -27.81 3.28
N THR A 82 -3.54 -27.97 2.00
CA THR A 82 -4.19 -29.18 1.47
C THR A 82 -3.18 -30.25 1.05
N SER A 83 -1.89 -29.93 1.01
CA SER A 83 -0.82 -30.86 0.63
C SER A 83 -0.25 -31.57 1.86
N THR A 84 -0.31 -32.90 1.89
CA THR A 84 0.26 -33.71 2.97
C THR A 84 1.77 -33.51 3.06
N GLY A 85 2.28 -33.15 4.24
CA GLY A 85 3.73 -33.00 4.48
C GLY A 85 4.34 -31.69 3.98
N SER A 86 3.54 -30.67 3.68
CA SER A 86 4.04 -29.36 3.25
C SER A 86 4.92 -28.70 4.33
N ASP A 87 6.05 -28.13 3.90
CA ASP A 87 6.99 -27.41 4.77
C ASP A 87 6.31 -26.21 5.45
N THR A 88 6.34 -26.18 6.78
CA THR A 88 5.79 -25.11 7.62
C THR A 88 6.32 -23.72 7.22
N THR A 89 7.54 -23.63 6.72
CA THR A 89 8.15 -22.38 6.23
C THR A 89 7.40 -21.84 5.01
N ILE A 90 6.96 -22.73 4.11
CA ILE A 90 6.18 -22.34 2.92
C ILE A 90 4.79 -21.85 3.36
N GLN A 91 4.15 -22.56 4.29
CA GLN A 91 2.85 -22.17 4.85
C GLN A 91 2.92 -20.79 5.52
N ILE A 92 3.91 -20.57 6.40
CA ILE A 92 4.11 -19.27 7.08
C ILE A 92 4.37 -18.16 6.06
N SER A 93 5.17 -18.44 5.02
CA SER A 93 5.50 -17.46 3.99
C SER A 93 4.25 -16.93 3.26
N TYR A 94 3.38 -17.83 2.82
CA TYR A 94 2.14 -17.41 2.15
C TYR A 94 1.06 -16.92 3.11
N LEU A 95 1.10 -17.31 4.39
CA LEU A 95 0.26 -16.72 5.43
C LEU A 95 0.62 -15.24 5.66
N ILE A 96 1.92 -14.91 5.73
CA ILE A 96 2.38 -13.51 5.76
C ILE A 96 1.88 -12.78 4.51
N GLY A 97 2.03 -13.40 3.33
CA GLY A 97 1.45 -12.95 2.05
C GLY A 97 -0.04 -12.60 2.14
N PHE A 98 -0.82 -13.51 2.69
CA PHE A 98 -2.27 -13.41 2.77
C PHE A 98 -2.74 -12.31 3.73
N LEU A 99 -2.01 -12.07 4.82
CA LEU A 99 -2.42 -11.13 5.86
C LEU A 99 -1.91 -9.69 5.63
N SER A 100 -0.73 -9.53 5.03
CA SER A 100 -0.01 -8.25 5.00
C SER A 100 -0.76 -7.12 4.28
N LEU A 101 -1.05 -7.23 2.98
CA LEU A 101 -1.75 -6.15 2.26
C LEU A 101 -3.18 -5.88 2.77
N PRO A 102 -4.02 -6.89 3.11
CA PRO A 102 -5.33 -6.62 3.68
C PRO A 102 -5.25 -5.86 5.00
N MET A 103 -4.29 -6.19 5.88
CA MET A 103 -4.07 -5.45 7.12
C MET A 103 -3.57 -4.03 6.85
N LEU A 104 -2.67 -3.84 5.87
CA LEU A 104 -2.23 -2.50 5.46
C LEU A 104 -3.38 -1.67 4.86
N LEU A 105 -4.27 -2.28 4.08
CA LEU A 105 -5.46 -1.61 3.56
C LEU A 105 -6.40 -1.23 4.71
N ALA A 106 -6.65 -2.13 5.65
CA ALA A 106 -7.45 -1.84 6.83
C ALA A 106 -6.82 -0.69 7.65
N TYR A 107 -5.52 -0.74 7.90
CA TYR A 107 -4.79 0.36 8.56
C TYR A 107 -4.92 1.68 7.78
N THR A 108 -4.77 1.65 6.46
CA THR A 108 -4.89 2.84 5.62
C THR A 108 -6.30 3.43 5.71
N LEU A 109 -7.34 2.60 5.61
CA LEU A 109 -8.73 3.05 5.56
C LEU A 109 -9.32 3.42 6.93
N LEU A 110 -8.92 2.72 7.99
CA LEU A 110 -9.49 2.89 9.32
C LEU A 110 -8.66 3.86 10.19
N ILE A 111 -7.36 3.98 9.93
CA ILE A 111 -6.45 4.80 10.76
C ILE A 111 -5.95 6.01 9.96
N MET A 112 -5.26 5.80 8.84
CA MET A 112 -4.64 6.91 8.11
C MET A 112 -5.67 7.82 7.44
N GLU A 113 -6.72 7.25 6.83
CA GLU A 113 -7.77 7.97 6.13
C GLU A 113 -8.49 8.99 7.03
N PRO A 114 -9.08 8.61 8.19
CA PRO A 114 -9.64 9.58 9.11
C PRO A 114 -8.60 10.39 9.89
N GLY A 115 -7.37 9.87 9.99
CA GLY A 115 -6.21 10.50 10.64
C GLY A 115 -5.43 11.44 9.73
N VAL A 116 -4.17 11.10 9.46
CA VAL A 116 -3.21 11.97 8.76
C VAL A 116 -3.59 12.30 7.32
N ASN A 117 -4.18 11.37 6.56
CA ASN A 117 -4.66 11.67 5.21
C ASN A 117 -5.83 12.66 5.27
N GLY A 118 -6.76 12.47 6.20
CA GLY A 118 -7.86 13.38 6.45
C GLY A 118 -7.36 14.78 6.84
N ALA A 119 -6.42 14.86 7.78
CA ALA A 119 -5.79 16.11 8.20
C ALA A 119 -5.13 16.84 7.01
N LEU A 120 -4.40 16.12 6.15
CA LEU A 120 -3.77 16.71 4.96
C LEU A 120 -4.80 17.15 3.89
N LYS A 121 -5.86 16.36 3.67
CA LYS A 121 -6.99 16.74 2.80
C LYS A 121 -7.66 18.03 3.33
N TYR A 122 -7.86 18.14 4.64
CA TYR A 122 -8.43 19.33 5.28
C TYR A 122 -7.48 20.53 5.19
N LYS A 123 -6.19 20.33 5.47
CA LYS A 123 -5.16 21.36 5.31
C LYS A 123 -5.09 21.89 3.87
N ALA A 124 -5.24 21.02 2.87
CA ALA A 124 -5.35 21.45 1.48
C ALA A 124 -6.54 22.39 1.27
N LYS A 125 -7.71 22.10 1.85
CA LYS A 125 -8.87 23.01 1.80
C LYS A 125 -8.57 24.35 2.48
N LEU A 126 -7.97 24.35 3.68
CA LEU A 126 -7.62 25.58 4.39
C LEU A 126 -6.68 26.49 3.59
N LEU A 127 -5.68 25.90 2.91
CA LEU A 127 -4.65 26.67 2.18
C LEU A 127 -5.07 27.08 0.76
N VAL A 128 -5.95 26.31 0.11
CA VAL A 128 -6.26 26.46 -1.32
C VAL A 128 -7.70 26.91 -1.57
N GLY A 129 -8.61 26.66 -0.62
CA GLY A 129 -10.04 26.94 -0.74
C GLY A 129 -10.78 25.99 -1.68
N GLU A 130 -11.86 26.48 -2.30
CA GLU A 130 -12.77 25.71 -3.17
C GLU A 130 -12.14 25.14 -4.45
N LYS A 131 -10.89 25.54 -4.77
CA LYS A 131 -10.17 25.02 -5.93
C LYS A 131 -9.67 23.59 -5.74
N VAL A 132 -9.73 23.05 -4.51
CA VAL A 132 -9.36 21.66 -4.23
C VAL A 132 -10.41 20.72 -4.82
N ARG A 133 -10.01 19.94 -5.83
CA ARG A 133 -10.85 18.87 -6.38
C ARG A 133 -10.37 17.52 -5.85
N PHE A 134 -11.29 16.79 -5.24
CA PHE A 134 -11.06 15.41 -4.88
C PHE A 134 -11.43 14.53 -6.07
N GLN A 135 -10.44 13.95 -6.76
CA GLN A 135 -10.70 13.04 -7.87
C GLN A 135 -10.81 11.60 -7.36
N GLY A 136 -12.02 11.03 -7.43
CA GLY A 136 -12.31 9.62 -7.21
C GLY A 136 -13.42 9.16 -8.17
N ARG A 137 -13.53 7.84 -8.39
CA ARG A 137 -14.71 7.19 -9.01
C ARG A 137 -15.47 6.35 -7.98
N ALA A 138 -15.19 6.55 -6.69
CA ALA A 138 -15.54 5.61 -5.63
C ALA A 138 -16.30 6.31 -4.50
N LYS A 139 -17.53 5.82 -4.25
CA LYS A 139 -18.45 6.28 -3.19
C LYS A 139 -17.94 6.12 -1.74
N ILE A 140 -16.71 5.61 -1.53
CA ILE A 140 -16.13 5.36 -0.19
C ILE A 140 -14.66 5.82 -0.18
N GLY A 141 -14.34 6.75 0.72
CA GLY A 141 -12.97 7.14 1.14
C GLY A 141 -12.28 8.25 0.33
N GLU A 142 -12.65 8.45 -0.93
CA GLU A 142 -11.87 9.32 -1.85
C GLU A 142 -12.55 10.64 -2.19
N GLU A 143 -13.89 10.72 -2.10
CA GLU A 143 -14.69 11.87 -2.55
C GLU A 143 -15.18 12.78 -1.42
N HIS A 144 -14.87 12.45 -0.16
CA HIS A 144 -15.38 13.17 1.00
C HIS A 144 -14.25 13.61 1.92
N GLU A 145 -14.51 14.68 2.66
CA GLU A 145 -13.67 15.09 3.77
C GLU A 145 -13.71 13.98 4.83
N THR A 146 -12.75 13.05 4.75
CA THR A 146 -12.66 11.89 5.63
C THR A 146 -12.08 12.24 7.00
N ALA A 147 -11.60 13.47 7.18
CA ALA A 147 -10.99 13.94 8.42
C ALA A 147 -11.96 13.80 9.60
N SER A 148 -11.52 13.09 10.65
CA SER A 148 -12.18 13.16 11.94
C SER A 148 -12.13 14.59 12.50
N GLU A 149 -13.02 14.94 13.41
CA GLU A 149 -13.00 16.26 14.06
C GLU A 149 -11.66 16.54 14.78
N ALA A 150 -11.05 15.51 15.36
CA ALA A 150 -9.71 15.62 15.95
C ALA A 150 -8.65 15.92 14.87
N SER A 151 -8.73 15.28 13.72
CA SER A 151 -7.82 15.50 12.59
C SER A 151 -7.98 16.88 11.96
N LYS A 152 -9.20 17.45 11.94
CA LYS A 152 -9.44 18.82 11.49
C LYS A 152 -8.77 19.83 12.42
N LYS A 153 -9.01 19.72 13.74
CA LYS A 153 -8.35 20.56 14.74
C LYS A 153 -6.83 20.43 14.70
N TRP A 154 -6.34 19.20 14.55
CA TRP A 154 -4.91 18.94 14.38
C TRP A 154 -4.37 19.63 13.13
N ALA A 155 -5.08 19.52 12.01
CA ALA A 155 -4.71 20.22 10.79
C ALA A 155 -4.70 21.74 10.99
N GLU A 156 -5.71 22.37 11.57
CA GLU A 156 -5.74 23.83 11.81
C GLU A 156 -4.48 24.33 12.54
N GLY A 157 -4.07 23.64 13.60
CA GLY A 157 -2.92 24.02 14.45
C GLY A 157 -1.55 23.57 13.95
N THR A 158 -1.47 22.78 12.86
CA THR A 158 -0.21 22.15 12.42
C THR A 158 0.18 22.57 11.00
N GLY A 159 1.48 22.79 10.75
CA GLY A 159 1.99 23.08 9.41
C GLY A 159 1.85 21.90 8.44
N ALA A 160 1.78 22.18 7.12
CA ALA A 160 1.64 21.12 6.12
C ALA A 160 2.84 20.16 6.11
N ARG A 161 4.05 20.68 6.36
CA ARG A 161 5.30 19.88 6.41
C ARG A 161 5.29 18.87 7.55
N ASP A 162 4.81 19.25 8.73
CA ASP A 162 4.77 18.35 9.89
C ASP A 162 3.73 17.24 9.69
N LEU A 163 2.56 17.57 9.13
CA LEU A 163 1.56 16.59 8.73
C LEU A 163 2.12 15.60 7.71
N LEU A 164 2.90 16.09 6.73
CA LEU A 164 3.58 15.25 5.75
C LEU A 164 4.69 14.39 6.34
N ALA A 165 5.40 14.87 7.36
CA ALA A 165 6.40 14.06 8.06
C ALA A 165 5.74 12.85 8.77
N VAL A 166 4.58 13.05 9.40
CA VAL A 166 3.79 11.95 9.98
C VAL A 166 3.30 11.00 8.89
N TRP A 167 2.75 11.54 7.79
CA TRP A 167 2.30 10.74 6.66
C TRP A 167 3.44 9.90 6.06
N LYS A 168 4.64 10.48 5.94
CA LYS A 168 5.83 9.79 5.45
C LYS A 168 6.19 8.61 6.35
N ARG A 169 6.22 8.83 7.67
CA ARG A 169 6.49 7.76 8.66
C ARG A 169 5.49 6.61 8.53
N ASP A 170 4.20 6.92 8.43
CA ASP A 170 3.16 5.88 8.29
C ASP A 170 3.27 5.14 6.94
N ASN A 171 3.76 5.80 5.89
CA ASN A 171 4.12 5.13 4.64
C ASN A 171 5.40 4.29 4.75
N ASP A 172 6.40 4.70 5.52
CA ASP A 172 7.59 3.85 5.74
C ASP A 172 7.18 2.52 6.38
N LEU A 173 6.20 2.52 7.29
CA LEU A 173 5.59 1.28 7.82
C LEU A 173 4.97 0.43 6.70
N ARG A 174 4.13 1.04 5.85
CA ARG A 174 3.50 0.34 4.71
C ARG A 174 4.54 -0.26 3.76
N MET A 175 5.62 0.47 3.50
CA MET A 175 6.75 0.02 2.69
C MET A 175 7.42 -1.20 3.31
N VAL A 176 7.78 -1.13 4.60
CA VAL A 176 8.46 -2.22 5.30
C VAL A 176 7.61 -3.49 5.31
N VAL A 177 6.32 -3.38 5.65
CA VAL A 177 5.42 -4.55 5.67
C VAL A 177 5.26 -5.15 4.27
N SER A 178 5.11 -4.33 3.22
CA SER A 178 4.99 -4.82 1.84
C SER A 178 6.29 -5.48 1.34
N LEU A 179 7.45 -5.00 1.80
CA LEU A 179 8.74 -5.62 1.50
C LEU A 179 8.90 -6.97 2.21
N ILE A 180 8.52 -7.05 3.49
CA ILE A 180 8.50 -8.31 4.26
C ILE A 180 7.62 -9.34 3.56
N GLU A 181 6.43 -8.94 3.11
CA GLU A 181 5.53 -9.79 2.35
C GLU A 181 6.18 -10.33 1.08
N GLY A 182 6.72 -9.45 0.24
CA GLY A 182 7.36 -9.86 -1.01
C GLY A 182 8.53 -10.82 -0.79
N LEU A 183 9.37 -10.55 0.21
CA LEU A 183 10.50 -11.41 0.58
C LEU A 183 10.02 -12.76 1.11
N ALA A 184 9.00 -12.78 1.96
CA ALA A 184 8.40 -14.02 2.45
C ALA A 184 7.87 -14.86 1.28
N SER A 185 7.12 -14.26 0.35
CA SER A 185 6.61 -14.93 -0.85
C SER A 185 7.72 -15.50 -1.74
N VAL A 186 8.85 -14.79 -1.89
CA VAL A 186 10.03 -15.31 -2.60
C VAL A 186 10.61 -16.53 -1.89
N VAL A 187 10.79 -16.47 -0.57
CA VAL A 187 11.29 -17.59 0.23
C VAL A 187 10.38 -18.80 0.11
N GLY A 188 9.07 -18.61 0.27
CA GLY A 188 8.07 -19.67 0.10
C GLY A 188 8.10 -20.30 -1.30
N SER A 189 8.26 -19.48 -2.34
CA SER A 189 8.32 -19.93 -3.74
C SER A 189 9.59 -20.74 -4.03
N LEU A 190 10.76 -20.25 -3.57
CA LEU A 190 12.03 -20.96 -3.73
C LEU A 190 12.03 -22.30 -2.99
N ARG A 191 11.51 -22.34 -1.77
CA ARG A 191 11.37 -23.58 -1.01
C ARG A 191 10.40 -24.56 -1.65
N TRP A 192 9.26 -24.08 -2.15
CA TRP A 192 8.33 -24.91 -2.90
C TRP A 192 9.04 -25.57 -4.08
N ALA A 193 9.74 -24.79 -4.90
CA ALA A 193 10.46 -25.31 -6.07
C ALA A 193 11.50 -26.39 -5.68
N SER A 194 12.20 -26.21 -4.55
CA SER A 194 13.16 -27.20 -4.04
C SER A 194 12.51 -28.48 -3.51
N SER A 195 11.26 -28.42 -3.06
CA SER A 195 10.52 -29.59 -2.55
C SER A 195 9.90 -30.46 -3.64
N THR A 196 9.82 -29.95 -4.87
CA THR A 196 9.25 -30.63 -6.04
C THR A 196 10.29 -31.26 -6.96
N GLN A 197 11.58 -31.12 -6.64
CA GLN A 197 12.70 -31.79 -7.31
C GLN A 197 13.07 -33.07 -6.57
#